data_AF-A0A4Y9ZKZ4-F1
#
_entry.id   AF-A0A4Y9ZKZ4-F1
#
_cell.length_a   1.000
_cell.length_b   1.000
_cell.length_c   1.000
_cell.angle_alpha   90.00
_cell.angle_beta   90.00
_cell.angle_gamma   90.00
#
_symmetry.space_group_name_H-M   'P 1'
#
loop_
_entity.id
_entity.type
_entity.pdbx_description
1 polymer ?
#
loop_
_entity_poly.entity_id
_entity_poly.type
_entity_poly.pdbx_seq_one_letter_code
_entity_poly.pdbx_strand_id
1 'polypeptide(L)' 'GKRPVEGGYEDRGAKLYHAVAMIHGVPVPGKTGEHLGGCNVAFGGGEHIVRENYDILYVFSAWPVFDFGT' A
#
# COMPACT_ATOMS: atom_id res chain seq x y z
N GLY A 1 5.41 -16.64 1.48
CA GLY A 1 5.90 -15.33 0.99
C GLY A 1 5.10 -14.21 1.65
N LYS A 2 5.54 -12.95 1.53
CA LYS A 2 4.76 -11.78 1.97
C LYS A 2 3.80 -11.39 0.85
N ARG A 3 2.54 -11.06 1.17
CA ARG A 3 1.55 -10.58 0.19
C ARG A 3 1.09 -9.17 0.57
N PRO A 4 1.24 -8.16 -0.30
CA PRO A 4 0.70 -6.83 -0.05
C PRO A 4 -0.79 -6.86 0.21
N VAL A 5 -1.26 -5.98 1.10
CA VAL A 5 -2.70 -5.82 1.36
C VAL A 5 -3.27 -4.82 0.36
N GLU A 6 -4.16 -5.30 -0.52
CA GLU A 6 -4.94 -4.45 -1.42
C GLU A 6 -5.85 -3.54 -0.59
N GLY A 7 -5.70 -2.23 -0.77
CA GLY A 7 -6.47 -1.18 -0.08
C GLY A 7 -7.52 -0.52 -0.98
N GLY A 8 -7.55 -0.85 -2.27
CA GLY A 8 -8.52 -0.33 -3.22
C GLY A 8 -8.03 -0.39 -4.67
N TYR A 9 -8.74 0.33 -5.54
CA TYR A 9 -8.43 0.44 -6.96
C TYR A 9 -8.54 1.89 -7.41
N GLU A 10 -7.75 2.27 -8.41
CA GLU A 10 -7.85 3.52 -9.14
C GLU A 10 -8.58 3.33 -10.48
N ASP A 11 -8.63 4.39 -11.29
CA ASP A 11 -9.26 4.35 -12.62
C ASP A 11 -8.77 3.15 -13.44
N ARG A 12 -9.72 2.48 -14.10
CA ARG A 12 -9.49 1.27 -14.91
C ARG A 12 -9.00 0.04 -14.12
N GLY A 13 -9.14 0.04 -12.79
CA GLY A 13 -8.90 -1.12 -11.95
C GLY A 13 -7.43 -1.31 -11.51
N ALA A 14 -6.59 -0.29 -11.63
CA ALA A 14 -5.22 -0.35 -11.16
C ALA A 14 -5.19 -0.52 -9.63
N LYS A 15 -4.47 -1.53 -9.13
CA LYS A 15 -4.46 -1.87 -7.69
C LYS A 15 -3.74 -0.83 -6.86
N LEU A 16 -4.28 -0.58 -5.68
CA LEU A 16 -3.65 0.22 -4.63
C LEU A 16 -3.38 -0.64 -3.40
N TYR A 17 -2.25 -0.37 -2.74
CA TYR A 17 -1.83 -1.02 -1.52
C TYR A 17 -1.64 0.00 -0.41
N HIS A 18 -1.88 -0.41 0.83
CA HIS A 18 -1.62 0.43 1.99
C HIS A 18 -0.11 0.63 2.19
N ALA A 19 0.30 1.88 2.37
CA ALA A 19 1.67 2.25 2.62
C ALA A 19 1.76 3.29 3.75
N VAL A 20 2.96 3.45 4.32
CA VAL A 20 3.27 4.48 5.33
C VAL A 20 4.59 5.14 4.95
N ALA A 21 4.61 6.47 4.94
CA ALA A 21 5.81 7.26 4.69
C ALA A 21 6.04 8.27 5.82
N MET A 22 7.30 8.66 6.02
CA MET A 22 7.68 9.66 7.01
C MET A 22 7.56 11.07 6.43
N ILE A 23 6.67 11.89 6.97
CA ILE A 23 6.55 13.31 6.65
C ILE A 23 6.94 14.13 7.88
N HIS A 24 8.04 14.87 7.79
CA HIS A 24 8.56 15.68 8.91
C HIS A 24 8.70 14.91 10.24
N GLY A 25 9.11 13.64 10.18
CA GLY A 25 9.28 12.78 11.36
C GLY A 25 8.00 12.12 11.87
N VAL A 26 6.86 12.30 11.19
CA VAL A 26 5.60 11.66 11.51
C VAL A 26 5.30 10.53 10.50
N PRO A 27 4.98 9.31 10.95
CA PRO A 27 4.50 8.26 10.04
C PRO A 27 3.08 8.59 9.57
N VAL A 28 2.90 8.78 8.27
CA VAL A 28 1.63 9.14 7.65
C VAL A 28 1.15 8.00 6.76
N PRO A 29 -0.06 7.47 6.96
CA PRO A 29 -0.66 6.48 6.08
C PRO A 29 -0.91 7.05 4.68
N GLY A 30 -0.77 6.20 3.67
CA GLY A 30 -0.99 6.53 2.28
C GLY A 30 -1.33 5.32 1.43
N LYS A 31 -1.26 5.53 0.12
CA LYS A 31 -1.44 4.49 -0.90
C LYS A 31 -0.20 4.39 -1.79
N THR A 32 0.10 3.20 -2.27
CA THR A 32 1.08 2.96 -3.35
C THR A 32 0.48 2.03 -4.40
N GLY A 33 1.06 2.03 -5.59
CA GLY A 33 0.67 1.20 -6.72
C GLY A 33 1.77 1.20 -7.76
N GLU A 34 1.82 0.18 -8.61
CA GLU A 34 2.85 0.05 -9.65
C GLU A 34 2.91 1.28 -10.59
N HIS A 35 1.78 1.97 -10.74
CA HIS A 35 1.62 3.16 -11.57
C HIS A 35 1.82 4.49 -10.83
N LEU A 36 1.91 4.50 -9.50
CA LEU A 36 1.99 5.75 -8.70
C LEU A 36 3.42 6.27 -8.50
N GLY A 37 4.43 5.44 -8.74
CA GLY A 37 5.85 5.83 -8.62
C GLY A 37 6.32 6.16 -7.20
N GLY A 38 5.52 5.86 -6.17
CA GLY A 38 5.81 6.12 -4.77
C GLY A 38 4.60 5.94 -3.85
N CYS A 39 4.77 6.28 -2.58
CA CYS A 39 3.69 6.40 -1.61
C CYS A 39 3.07 7.80 -1.66
N ASN A 40 1.80 7.87 -2.03
CA ASN A 40 1.01 9.09 -1.96
C ASN A 40 0.40 9.22 -0.56
N VAL A 41 0.74 10.30 0.13
CA VAL A 41 0.21 10.63 1.47
C VAL A 41 -0.54 11.96 1.43
N ALA A 42 -1.71 11.99 2.05
CA ALA A 42 -2.47 13.21 2.26
C ALA A 42 -2.00 13.86 3.57
N PHE A 43 -1.33 15.01 3.48
CA PHE A 43 -0.78 15.71 4.64
C PHE A 43 -0.87 17.23 4.43
N GLY A 44 -1.24 17.98 5.48
CA GLY A 44 -1.27 19.45 5.43
C GLY A 44 -2.17 20.07 4.36
N GLY A 45 -3.20 19.35 3.88
CA GLY A 45 -4.10 19.81 2.83
C GLY A 45 -3.65 19.53 1.40
N GLY A 46 -2.53 18.83 1.20
CA GLY A 46 -2.04 18.40 -0.11
C GLY A 46 -1.74 16.89 -0.18
N GLU A 47 -1.49 16.41 -1.39
CA GLU A 47 -0.96 15.07 -1.65
C GLU A 47 0.54 15.17 -1.91
N HIS A 48 1.33 14.38 -1.18
CA HIS A 48 2.78 14.30 -1.32
C HIS A 48 3.19 12.92 -1.80
N ILE A 49 4.13 12.85 -2.75
CA ILE A 49 4.67 11.59 -3.27
C ILE A 49 6.05 11.32 -2.66
N VAL A 50 6.14 10.28 -1.83
CA VAL A 50 7.41 9.79 -1.27
C VAL A 50 7.89 8.60 -2.08
N ARG A 51 9.01 8.78 -2.80
CA ARG A 51 9.50 7.79 -3.78
C ARG A 51 10.32 6.66 -3.17
N GLU A 52 10.94 6.91 -2.02
CA GLU A 52 11.91 6.02 -1.40
C GLU A 52 11.64 5.90 0.10
N ASN A 53 12.08 4.78 0.70
CA ASN A 53 12.03 4.54 2.15
C ASN A 53 10.63 4.68 2.79
N TYR A 54 9.59 4.22 2.08
CA TYR A 54 8.26 4.01 2.63
C TYR A 54 8.00 2.50 2.81
N ASP A 55 7.13 2.16 3.75
CA ASP A 55 6.76 0.78 4.04
C ASP A 55 5.42 0.44 3.39
N ILE A 56 5.26 -0.83 2.97
CA ILE A 56 3.99 -1.38 2.46
C ILE A 56 3.44 -2.35 3.50
N LEU A 57 2.13 -2.34 3.71
CA LEU A 57 1.49 -3.32 4.58
C LEU A 57 1.43 -4.69 3.90
N TYR A 58 2.03 -5.68 4.54
CA TYR A 58 1.99 -7.08 4.09
C TYR A 58 1.26 -7.96 5.09
N VAL A 59 0.51 -8.93 4.59
CA VAL A 59 0.08 -10.09 5.35
C VAL A 59 1.05 -11.25 5.14
N PHE A 60 1.28 -12.00 6.21
CA PHE A 60 2.03 -13.24 6.13
C PHE A 60 1.06 -14.39 5.87
N SER A 61 1.13 -15.01 4.69
CA SER A 61 0.36 -16.23 4.42
C SER A 61 1.09 -17.43 5.04
N ALA A 62 0.81 -17.71 6.32
CA ALA A 62 1.42 -18.85 7.04
C ALA A 62 0.75 -20.20 6.76
N TRP A 63 -0.38 -20.26 6.05
CA TRP A 63 -1.12 -21.50 5.89
C TRP A 63 -1.46 -21.75 4.42
N PRO A 64 -1.33 -23.00 3.93
CA PRO A 64 -1.98 -23.39 2.69
C PRO A 64 -3.47 -23.15 2.89
N VAL A 65 -4.07 -22.32 2.04
CA VAL A 65 -5.52 -22.33 1.91
C VAL A 65 -5.85 -23.67 1.25
N PHE A 66 -6.23 -24.67 2.04
CA PHE A 66 -6.86 -25.86 1.52
C PHE A 66 -8.25 -25.45 1.06
N ASP A 67 -8.41 -25.29 -0.25
CA ASP A 67 -9.72 -25.16 -0.87
C ASP A 67 -10.42 -26.52 -0.77
N PHE A 68 -11.21 -26.73 0.29
CA PHE A 68 -12.17 -27.82 0.34
C PHE A 68 -13.39 -27.40 -0.49
N GLY A 69 -13.19 -27.37 -1.81
CA GLY A 69 -14.27 -27.28 -2.79
C GLY A 69 -14.95 -28.64 -2.92
N THR A 70 -16.25 -28.66 -2.62
CA THR A 70 -17.24 -29.73 -2.85
C THR A 70 -17.37 -30.12 -4.32
#